data_AF-A0A970Z4E9-F1
#
_entry.id   AF-A0A970Z4E9-F1
#
_cell.length_a   1.000
_cell.length_b   1.000
_cell.length_c   1.000
_cell.angle_alpha   90.00
_cell.angle_beta   90.00
_cell.angle_gamma   90.00
#
_symmetry.space_group_name_H-M   'P 1'
#
loop_
_entity.id
_entity.type
_entity.pdbx_description
1 polymer ?
#
loop_
_entity_poly.entity_id
_entity_poly.type
_entity_poly.pdbx_seq_one_letter_code
_entity_poly.pdbx_strand_id
1 'polypeptide(L)' 'MSPGRARTVGLTPSGEPRVSVPTPDEIRNRHGGLCLDACVWATSAGSEVRQWTRSNGNAQHWRIS' A
#
# COMPACT_ATOMS: atom_id res chain seq x y z
N MET A 1 -10.62 -15.67 -14.43
CA MET A 1 -11.16 -14.56 -13.63
C MET A 1 -10.74 -14.80 -12.19
N SER A 2 -9.78 -14.05 -11.64
CA SER A 2 -9.42 -14.19 -10.22
C SER A 2 -10.50 -13.52 -9.37
N PRO A 3 -11.04 -14.19 -8.34
CA PRO A 3 -11.98 -13.55 -7.43
C PRO A 3 -11.25 -12.45 -6.65
N GLY A 4 -11.81 -11.25 -6.64
CA GLY A 4 -11.32 -10.16 -5.81
C GLY A 4 -11.34 -10.57 -4.34
N ARG A 5 -10.26 -10.29 -3.59
CA ARG A 5 -10.21 -10.51 -2.14
C ARG A 5 -11.37 -9.75 -1.49
N ALA A 6 -12.35 -10.49 -0.96
CA ALA A 6 -13.34 -9.91 -0.06
C ALA A 6 -12.61 -9.32 1.15
N ARG A 7 -12.82 -8.03 1.42
CA ARG A 7 -12.36 -7.38 2.65
C ARG A 7 -13.22 -7.90 3.80
N THR A 8 -12.73 -8.89 4.55
CA THR A 8 -13.38 -9.38 5.76
C THR A 8 -13.38 -8.25 6.80
N VAL A 9 -14.55 -7.67 7.09
CA VAL A 9 -14.71 -6.79 8.25
C VAL A 9 -14.68 -7.67 9.49
N GLY A 10 -13.52 -7.76 10.14
CA GLY A 10 -13.40 -8.48 11.42
C GLY A 10 -14.11 -7.71 12.52
N LEU A 11 -15.12 -8.30 13.15
CA LEU A 11 -15.72 -7.74 14.36
C LEU A 11 -14.73 -7.88 15.53
N THR A 12 -14.76 -6.95 16.49
CA THR A 12 -14.12 -7.20 17.79
C THR A 12 -14.93 -8.24 18.58
N PRO A 13 -14.37 -8.86 19.63
CA PRO A 13 -15.14 -9.74 20.52
C PRO A 13 -16.39 -9.08 21.13
N SER A 14 -16.45 -7.74 21.16
CA SER A 14 -17.59 -6.94 21.63
C SER A 14 -18.65 -6.67 20.56
N GLY A 15 -18.50 -7.19 19.33
CA GLY A 15 -19.44 -6.94 18.24
C GLY A 15 -19.32 -5.56 17.58
N GLU A 16 -18.32 -4.76 17.97
CA GLU A 16 -18.08 -3.47 17.33
C GLU A 16 -17.39 -3.66 15.97
N PRO A 17 -17.76 -2.88 14.95
CA PRO A 17 -17.01 -2.85 13.71
C PRO A 17 -15.57 -2.43 14.02
N ARG A 18 -14.57 -3.26 13.72
CA ARG A 18 -13.21 -2.74 13.68
C ARG A 18 -13.20 -1.67 12.61
N VAL A 19 -12.89 -0.43 13.01
CA VAL A 19 -12.45 0.58 12.06
C VAL A 19 -11.24 -0.03 11.36
N SER A 20 -11.46 -0.50 10.14
CA SER A 20 -10.39 -1.05 9.32
C SER A 20 -9.57 0.12 8.87
N VAL A 21 -8.57 0.49 9.68
CA VAL A 21 -7.58 1.50 9.29
C VAL A 21 -6.90 0.92 8.06
N PRO A 22 -7.06 1.50 6.86
CA PRO A 22 -6.42 0.96 5.68
C PRO A 22 -4.92 1.03 5.91
N THR A 23 -4.28 -0.14 5.97
CA THR A 23 -2.84 -0.23 5.94
C THR A 23 -2.39 0.17 4.54
N PRO A 24 -1.38 1.04 4.40
CA PRO A 24 -0.81 1.34 3.10
C PRO A 24 -0.35 0.06 2.39
N ASP A 25 -0.56 0.00 1.09
CA ASP A 25 -0.15 -1.12 0.24
C ASP A 25 1.25 -0.85 -0.35
N GLU A 26 2.03 -1.92 -0.53
CA GLU A 26 3.21 -1.89 -1.42
C GLU A 26 2.79 -2.24 -2.86
N ILE A 27 3.11 -1.37 -3.82
CA ILE A 27 2.91 -1.67 -5.24
C ILE A 27 4.22 -2.20 -5.81
N ARG A 28 4.26 -3.48 -6.19
CA ARG A 28 5.47 -4.16 -6.67
C ARG A 28 5.37 -4.56 -8.13
N ASN A 29 6.40 -4.22 -8.90
CA ASN A 29 6.56 -4.76 -10.26
C ASN A 29 6.82 -6.28 -10.17
N ARG A 30 5.95 -7.09 -10.77
CA ARG A 30 6.05 -8.56 -10.74
C ARG A 30 7.28 -9.10 -11.46
N HIS A 31 7.80 -8.39 -12.47
CA HIS A 31 8.95 -8.83 -13.24
C HIS A 31 10.28 -8.50 -12.53
N GLY A 32 10.45 -7.26 -12.09
CA GLY A 32 11.70 -6.80 -11.46
C GLY A 32 11.72 -6.92 -9.94
N GLY A 33 10.57 -7.10 -9.30
CA GLY A 33 10.47 -7.17 -7.84
C GLY A 33 10.75 -5.86 -7.11
N LEU A 34 10.80 -4.72 -7.82
CA LEU A 34 10.99 -3.38 -7.26
C LEU A 34 9.65 -2.77 -6.83
N CYS A 35 9.67 -1.89 -5.83
CA CYS A 35 8.50 -1.20 -5.32
C CYS A 35 8.36 0.19 -5.94
N LEU A 36 7.12 0.66 -6.08
CA LEU A 36 6.81 2.05 -6.41
C LEU A 36 7.27 2.96 -5.26
N ASP A 37 8.11 3.95 -5.56
CA ASP A 37 8.86 4.74 -4.58
C ASP A 37 8.76 6.24 -4.90
N ALA A 38 8.36 7.06 -3.93
CA ALA A 38 8.46 8.51 -4.03
C ALA A 38 9.94 8.91 -3.93
N CYS A 39 10.50 9.42 -5.04
CA CYS A 39 11.94 9.64 -5.17
C CYS A 39 12.44 10.59 -4.08
N VAL A 40 13.50 10.19 -3.37
CA VAL A 40 14.10 10.96 -2.27
C VAL A 40 13.07 11.37 -1.19
N TRP A 41 12.08 10.52 -0.91
CA TRP A 41 11.04 10.77 0.10
C TRP A 41 10.19 12.02 -0.16
N ALA A 42 10.04 12.39 -1.44
CA ALA A 42 9.32 13.59 -1.81
C ALA A 42 7.83 13.55 -1.42
N THR A 43 7.32 14.69 -0.94
CA THR A 43 5.93 14.86 -0.48
C THR A 43 5.14 15.87 -1.32
N SER A 44 5.80 16.58 -2.24
CA SER A 44 5.18 17.61 -3.07
C SER A 44 4.48 17.01 -4.29
N ALA A 45 3.36 17.59 -4.70
CA ALA A 45 2.65 17.17 -5.91
C ALA A 45 3.54 17.30 -7.15
N GLY A 46 3.46 16.32 -8.06
CA GLY A 46 4.29 16.27 -9.27
C GLY A 46 5.73 15.80 -9.04
N SER A 47 6.11 15.42 -7.82
CA SER A 47 7.40 14.80 -7.56
C SER A 47 7.56 13.49 -8.32
N GLU A 48 8.81 13.16 -8.66
CA GLU A 48 9.14 11.92 -9.33
C GLU A 48 8.70 10.70 -8.51
N VAL A 49 8.08 9.75 -9.19
CA VAL A 49 7.82 8.41 -8.67
C VAL A 49 8.59 7.42 -9.53
N ARG A 50 9.37 6.55 -8.88
CA ARG A 50 10.28 5.61 -9.53
C ARG A 50 10.05 4.18 -9.04
N GLN A 51 10.81 3.24 -9.59
CA GLN A 51 10.95 1.90 -9.04
C GLN A 51 12.26 1.80 -8.27
N TRP A 52 12.21 1.32 -7.03
CA TRP A 52 13.37 1.19 -6.19
C TRP A 52 13.40 -0.12 -5.43
N THR A 53 14.60 -0.48 -4.95
CA THR A 53 14.79 -1.64 -4.08
C THR A 53 13.89 -1.52 -2.86
N ARG A 54 13.20 -2.62 -2.54
CA ARG A 54 12.31 -2.68 -1.37
C ARG A 54 13.09 -2.37 -0.10
N SER A 55 12.66 -1.34 0.61
CA SER A 55 13.28 -0.89 1.87
C SER A 55 12.29 -0.83 3.04
N ASN A 56 11.01 -1.16 2.79
CA ASN A 56 9.92 -1.01 3.78
C ASN A 56 9.80 0.43 4.32
N GLY A 57 10.25 1.41 3.52
CA GLY A 57 10.17 2.82 3.84
C GLY A 57 8.81 3.43 3.50
N ASN A 58 8.41 4.47 4.23
CA ASN A 58 7.16 5.21 3.99
C ASN A 58 7.01 5.73 2.54
N ALA A 59 8.11 6.02 1.84
CA ALA A 59 8.07 6.41 0.42
C ALA A 59 7.54 5.30 -0.51
N GLN A 60 7.43 4.06 -0.02
CA GLN A 60 6.99 2.88 -0.77
C GLN A 60 5.58 2.40 -0.38
N HIS A 61 4.89 3.17 0.46
CA HIS A 61 3.60 2.85 1.03
C HIS A 61 2.52 3.75 0.42
N TRP A 62 1.61 3.14 -0.34
CA TRP A 62 0.61 3.86 -1.12
C TRP A 62 -0.80 3.53 -0.63
N ARG A 63 -1.65 4.54 -0.58
CA ARG A 63 -3.09 4.32 -0.41
C ARG A 63 -3.73 4.14 -1.77
N ILE A 64 -4.36 2.99 -1.98
CA ILE A 64 -5.19 2.73 -3.15
C ILE A 64 -6.66 2.88 -2.72
N SER A 65 -7.36 3.82 -3.33
CA SER A 65 -8.77 4.11 -3.06
C SER A 65 -9.62 3.89 -4.30
#